data_AF-A0A261BUW8-F1
#
_entry.id   AF-A0A261BUW8-F1
#
_cell.length_a   1.000
_cell.length_b   1.000
_cell.length_c   1.000
_cell.angle_alpha   90.00
_cell.angle_beta   90.00
_cell.angle_gamma   90.00
#
_symmetry.space_group_name_H-M   'P 1'
#
loop_
_entity.id
_entity.type
_entity.pdbx_description
1 polymer ?
#
loop_
_entity_poly.entity_id
_entity_poly.type
_entity_poly.pdbx_seq_one_letter_code
_entity_poly.pdbx_strand_id
1 'polypeptide(L)'
;MVILKTFKSPLFIVSAILFLYFIRKVFKQLEKYASNRVSFCFKYKVVEKCWFRAPERNVDDLFPIKFYRIAFVDYRTNTPRLRIFSINGCLGNSKYLNVDIYQKGMRTPTRIKVYGRPLEGHCPSPYWPATPCFFSAHTFEANLTIAGGLTKVVIELGLRKVELPVQEIHKPLQKGITMCLQPVYYYTQWQNIVLYIEAWRAQGATRFIVFYHSSTKDTRKVLDYYQDLGVIELRPWPSFGKLPDDIADKYPSIDNSAYIFAYFLALNICILEIKTTIGAVIDFDEVAVPLNGTTLDYATKEMTGSNVGALIFENNYVSMNPPIYTSDFSGVSSPTFYSKNGPQKFIFNASVIELCQVHHVESFIDKSKITKKSDGALLHLRYNVKSIFGKTPPPVSLKSLNTFNICEKRSEKLGMCHSATCKSDMDAVHEWVYDRTEGVFLAGEY
;
A
#
# COMPACT_ATOMS: atom_id res chain seq x y z
N MET A 1 -62.57 15.11 -2.25
CA MET A 1 -62.81 15.90 -1.02
C MET A 1 -61.45 16.04 -0.32
N VAL A 2 -60.87 17.26 -0.35
CA VAL A 2 -59.79 17.81 0.52
C VAL A 2 -58.52 16.94 0.64
N ILE A 3 -57.35 17.23 0.04
CA ILE A 3 -56.47 18.39 0.21
C ILE A 3 -55.67 18.58 -1.09
N LEU A 4 -56.01 19.60 -1.88
CA LEU A 4 -55.14 20.20 -2.91
C LEU A 4 -55.46 21.69 -2.95
N LYS A 5 -55.30 22.33 -1.79
CA LYS A 5 -55.37 23.79 -1.63
C LYS A 5 -54.24 24.19 -0.69
N THR A 6 -53.16 24.66 -1.29
CA THR A 6 -52.12 25.58 -0.82
C THR A 6 -50.78 25.09 -1.35
N PHE A 7 -50.14 25.91 -2.17
CA PHE A 7 -48.70 26.14 -2.34
C PHE A 7 -48.50 26.88 -3.67
N LYS A 8 -48.98 28.14 -3.74
CA LYS A 8 -48.63 29.10 -4.79
C LYS A 8 -47.29 29.77 -4.44
N SER A 9 -46.23 28.98 -4.29
CA SER A 9 -44.87 29.51 -4.17
C SER A 9 -44.07 29.08 -5.40
N PRO A 10 -43.56 30.01 -6.21
CA PRO A 10 -42.67 29.70 -7.34
C PRO A 10 -41.48 28.83 -6.92
N LEU A 11 -41.01 28.94 -5.66
CA LEU A 11 -39.89 28.16 -5.13
C LEU A 11 -40.19 26.65 -5.06
N PHE A 12 -41.43 26.23 -4.79
CA PHE A 12 -41.75 24.81 -4.64
C PHE A 12 -41.80 24.09 -5.98
N ILE A 13 -42.30 24.76 -7.02
CA ILE A 13 -42.30 24.26 -8.40
C ILE A 13 -40.86 24.16 -8.92
N VAL A 14 -40.03 25.18 -8.64
CA VAL A 14 -38.60 25.16 -8.99
C VAL A 14 -37.85 24.05 -8.24
N SER A 15 -38.16 23.81 -6.96
CA SER A 15 -37.55 22.74 -6.16
C SER A 15 -37.95 21.33 -6.65
N ALA A 16 -39.21 21.12 -7.02
CA ALA A 16 -39.67 19.85 -7.60
C ALA A 16 -39.05 19.57 -8.98
N ILE A 17 -38.88 20.60 -9.81
CA ILE A 17 -38.21 20.50 -11.12
C ILE A 17 -36.71 20.21 -10.94
N LEU A 18 -36.04 20.88 -9.99
CA LEU A 18 -34.63 20.62 -9.65
C LEU A 18 -34.43 19.22 -9.09
N PHE A 19 -35.35 18.72 -8.26
CA PHE A 19 -35.31 17.37 -7.71
C PHE A 19 -35.51 16.31 -8.80
N LEU A 20 -36.47 16.50 -9.71
CA LEU A 20 -36.66 15.61 -10.86
C LEU A 20 -35.49 15.67 -11.85
N TYR A 21 -34.90 16.85 -12.05
CA TYR A 21 -33.67 17.01 -12.83
C TYR A 21 -32.49 16.30 -12.19
N PHE A 22 -32.33 16.40 -10.87
CA PHE A 22 -31.29 15.72 -10.10
C PHE A 22 -31.47 14.21 -10.15
N ILE A 23 -32.68 13.68 -9.94
CA ILE A 23 -32.99 12.26 -10.10
C ILE A 23 -32.70 11.80 -11.53
N ARG A 24 -33.11 12.54 -12.57
CA ARG A 24 -32.75 12.20 -13.97
C ARG A 24 -31.25 12.23 -14.23
N LYS A 25 -30.51 13.15 -13.61
CA LYS A 25 -29.04 13.21 -13.75
C LYS A 25 -28.38 12.04 -13.04
N VAL A 26 -28.84 11.68 -11.84
CA VAL A 26 -28.39 10.52 -11.07
C VAL A 26 -28.74 9.22 -11.81
N PHE A 27 -29.95 9.09 -12.37
CA PHE A 27 -30.34 7.95 -13.19
C PHE A 27 -29.54 7.86 -14.49
N LYS A 28 -29.29 8.97 -15.21
CA LYS A 28 -28.37 8.96 -16.37
C LYS A 28 -26.94 8.62 -15.98
N GLN A 29 -26.49 9.02 -14.80
CA GLN A 29 -25.15 8.71 -14.30
C GLN A 29 -25.04 7.24 -13.87
N LEU A 30 -26.09 6.68 -13.27
CA LEU A 30 -26.25 5.25 -12.96
C LEU A 30 -26.40 4.40 -14.23
N GLU A 31 -27.15 4.85 -15.24
CA GLU A 31 -27.24 4.23 -16.56
C GLU A 31 -25.90 4.29 -17.31
N LYS A 32 -25.13 5.38 -17.19
CA LYS A 32 -23.78 5.46 -17.74
C LYS A 32 -22.80 4.53 -16.99
N TYR A 33 -22.99 4.34 -15.69
CA TYR A 33 -22.23 3.38 -14.86
C TYR A 33 -22.60 1.93 -15.19
N ALA A 34 -23.88 1.64 -15.40
CA ALA A 34 -24.40 0.32 -15.77
C ALA A 34 -24.11 -0.03 -17.24
N SER A 35 -24.25 0.92 -18.15
CA SER A 35 -23.93 0.79 -19.57
C SER A 35 -22.43 0.62 -19.79
N ASN A 36 -21.56 1.32 -19.04
CA ASN A 36 -20.11 1.06 -19.11
C ASN A 36 -19.72 -0.31 -18.54
N ARG A 37 -20.46 -0.87 -17.56
CA ARG A 37 -20.23 -2.25 -17.08
C ARG A 37 -20.71 -3.32 -18.06
N VAL A 38 -21.86 -3.12 -18.71
CA VAL A 38 -22.50 -4.13 -19.57
C VAL A 38 -22.00 -4.04 -21.03
N SER A 39 -21.76 -2.83 -21.56
CA SER A 39 -21.26 -2.60 -22.92
C SER A 39 -19.81 -3.04 -23.10
N PHE A 40 -18.97 -2.92 -22.07
CA PHE A 40 -17.58 -3.38 -22.14
C PHE A 40 -17.46 -4.91 -22.26
N CYS A 41 -18.37 -5.66 -21.59
CA CYS A 41 -18.43 -7.11 -21.69
C CYS A 41 -18.88 -7.59 -23.09
N PHE A 42 -19.80 -6.88 -23.74
CA PHE A 42 -20.33 -7.27 -25.05
C PHE A 42 -19.42 -6.90 -26.22
N LYS A 43 -18.66 -5.80 -26.13
CA LYS A 43 -17.91 -5.27 -27.27
C LYS A 43 -16.70 -6.13 -27.69
N TYR A 44 -16.19 -6.99 -26.82
CA TYR A 44 -14.95 -7.74 -27.06
C TYR A 44 -15.08 -9.26 -27.16
N LYS A 45 -16.28 -9.86 -27.24
CA LYS A 45 -16.43 -11.34 -27.26
C LYS A 45 -15.63 -12.07 -26.15
N VAL A 46 -15.32 -11.40 -25.03
CA VAL A 46 -14.62 -11.98 -23.88
C VAL A 46 -15.64 -12.28 -22.79
N VAL A 47 -16.69 -13.03 -23.14
CA VAL A 47 -17.71 -13.43 -22.15
C VAL A 47 -17.12 -14.46 -21.17
N GLU A 48 -16.07 -15.20 -21.56
CA GLU A 48 -15.45 -16.22 -20.70
C GLU A 48 -14.34 -15.70 -19.75
N LYS A 49 -13.69 -14.56 -20.01
CA LYS A 49 -12.61 -14.06 -19.11
C LYS A 49 -12.97 -12.85 -18.25
N CYS A 50 -14.10 -12.17 -18.49
CA CYS A 50 -14.48 -11.00 -17.69
C CYS A 50 -15.05 -11.33 -16.30
N TRP A 51 -15.23 -12.61 -15.98
CA TRP A 51 -15.69 -13.05 -14.66
C TRP A 51 -14.96 -14.31 -14.20
N PHE A 52 -13.64 -14.24 -14.02
CA PHE A 52 -13.04 -15.05 -12.96
C PHE A 52 -13.31 -14.37 -11.61
N ARG A 53 -14.59 -14.26 -11.23
CA ARG A 53 -14.91 -14.40 -9.80
C ARG A 53 -14.63 -15.87 -9.52
N ALA A 54 -13.41 -16.18 -9.10
CA ALA A 54 -13.16 -17.48 -8.51
C ALA A 54 -14.26 -17.68 -7.46
N PRO A 55 -15.01 -18.78 -7.51
CA PRO A 55 -16.07 -19.03 -6.55
C PRO A 55 -15.44 -18.95 -5.16
N GLU A 56 -16.08 -18.18 -4.29
CA GLU A 56 -15.74 -18.10 -2.86
C GLU A 56 -15.55 -19.52 -2.33
N ARG A 57 -14.29 -19.90 -2.03
CA ARG A 57 -13.93 -21.21 -1.50
C ARG A 57 -13.41 -21.10 -0.08
N ASN A 58 -13.58 -22.19 0.68
CA ASN A 58 -12.86 -22.35 1.93
C ASN A 58 -11.36 -22.37 1.62
N VAL A 59 -10.55 -21.89 2.55
CA VAL A 59 -9.10 -21.93 2.38
C VAL A 59 -8.64 -23.39 2.57
N ASP A 60 -8.27 -24.03 1.47
CA ASP A 60 -7.82 -25.42 1.36
C ASP A 60 -6.49 -25.53 0.59
N ASP A 61 -6.07 -26.75 0.26
CA ASP A 61 -4.83 -27.03 -0.49
C ASP A 61 -4.83 -26.35 -1.86
N LEU A 62 -5.98 -26.32 -2.52
CA LEU A 62 -6.16 -25.77 -3.85
C LEU A 62 -6.31 -24.23 -3.88
N PHE A 63 -6.40 -23.57 -2.73
CA PHE A 63 -6.59 -22.13 -2.65
C PHE A 63 -5.32 -21.37 -3.10
N PRO A 64 -5.43 -20.39 -4.03
CA PRO A 64 -4.27 -19.68 -4.57
C PRO A 64 -3.77 -18.62 -3.58
N ILE A 65 -2.91 -19.04 -2.65
CA ILE A 65 -2.36 -18.21 -1.58
C ILE A 65 -0.86 -18.39 -1.42
N LYS A 66 -0.16 -17.28 -1.20
CA LYS A 66 1.20 -17.24 -0.68
C LYS A 66 1.29 -16.38 0.57
N PHE A 67 2.07 -16.83 1.54
CA PHE A 67 2.28 -16.16 2.82
C PHE A 67 3.60 -15.41 2.82
N TYR A 68 3.62 -14.24 3.45
CA TYR A 68 4.90 -13.65 3.84
C TYR A 68 5.59 -14.57 4.86
N ARG A 69 6.89 -14.77 4.70
CA ARG A 69 7.69 -15.77 5.43
C ARG A 69 7.71 -15.64 6.97
N ILE A 70 7.17 -14.57 7.54
CA ILE A 70 7.17 -14.32 8.99
C ILE A 70 5.74 -14.08 9.44
N ALA A 71 5.35 -14.75 10.52
CA ALA A 71 4.18 -14.40 11.32
C ALA A 71 4.58 -13.47 12.47
N PHE A 72 3.68 -12.58 12.89
CA PHE A 72 3.97 -11.61 13.94
C PHE A 72 3.09 -11.84 15.17
N VAL A 73 3.65 -11.65 16.36
CA VAL A 73 2.87 -11.56 17.60
C VAL A 73 2.94 -10.14 18.12
N ASP A 74 1.82 -9.43 18.02
CA ASP A 74 1.68 -8.03 18.40
C ASP A 74 1.30 -7.91 19.88
N TYR A 75 2.26 -7.52 20.71
CA TYR A 75 2.13 -7.26 22.15
C TYR A 75 1.78 -5.81 22.48
N ARG A 76 1.47 -4.97 21.49
CA ARG A 76 1.06 -3.57 21.74
C ARG A 76 -0.34 -3.49 22.37
N THR A 77 -1.14 -4.53 22.23
CA THR A 77 -2.47 -4.73 22.82
C THR A 77 -2.42 -5.46 24.17
N ASN A 78 -3.45 -5.29 25.00
CA ASN A 78 -3.58 -6.00 26.28
C ASN A 78 -3.60 -7.52 26.12
N THR A 79 -4.28 -8.00 25.07
CA THR A 79 -4.23 -9.41 24.64
C THR A 79 -3.35 -9.47 23.39
N PRO A 80 -2.25 -10.23 23.40
CA PRO A 80 -1.37 -10.36 22.23
C PRO A 80 -2.13 -10.89 21.01
N ARG A 81 -1.80 -10.40 19.82
CA ARG A 81 -2.46 -10.79 18.58
C ARG A 81 -1.49 -11.47 17.63
N LEU A 82 -1.84 -12.66 17.16
CA LEU A 82 -1.16 -13.27 16.02
C LEU A 82 -1.59 -12.54 14.75
N ARG A 83 -0.63 -12.16 13.90
CA ARG A 83 -0.85 -11.54 12.59
C ARG A 83 -0.07 -12.32 11.53
N ILE A 84 -0.76 -12.78 10.49
CA ILE A 84 -0.20 -13.48 9.35
C ILE A 84 -0.55 -12.70 8.08
N PHE A 85 0.43 -12.51 7.20
CA PHE A 85 0.28 -11.72 5.99
C PHE A 85 0.37 -12.61 4.76
N SER A 86 -0.40 -12.27 3.73
CA SER A 86 -0.47 -13.07 2.51
C SER A 86 -0.91 -12.26 1.30
N ILE A 87 -0.70 -12.86 0.14
CA ILE A 87 -1.29 -12.47 -1.13
C ILE A 87 -2.11 -13.65 -1.66
N ASN A 88 -3.38 -13.40 -1.97
CA ASN A 88 -4.31 -14.44 -2.39
C ASN A 88 -5.50 -13.88 -3.17
N GLY A 89 -6.22 -14.77 -3.85
CA GLY A 89 -7.56 -14.48 -4.36
C GLY A 89 -8.54 -14.16 -3.23
N CYS A 90 -9.70 -13.59 -3.54
CA CYS A 90 -10.65 -13.16 -2.51
C CYS A 90 -11.15 -14.34 -1.63
N LEU A 91 -11.17 -14.11 -0.31
CA LEU A 91 -11.67 -15.08 0.66
C LEU A 91 -13.18 -15.26 0.52
N GLY A 92 -13.62 -16.52 0.57
CA GLY A 92 -15.04 -16.87 0.55
C GLY A 92 -15.72 -16.85 1.92
N ASN A 93 -16.79 -17.64 2.06
CA ASN A 93 -17.59 -17.75 3.28
C ASN A 93 -16.74 -18.09 4.54
N SER A 94 -15.77 -18.99 4.43
CA SER A 94 -14.82 -19.28 5.52
C SER A 94 -13.62 -18.34 5.43
N LYS A 95 -13.75 -17.16 6.04
CA LYS A 95 -12.68 -16.16 6.14
C LYS A 95 -11.64 -16.51 7.21
N TYR A 96 -11.21 -17.76 7.34
CA TYR A 96 -10.23 -18.15 8.36
C TYR A 96 -9.26 -19.23 7.88
N LEU A 97 -8.10 -19.26 8.51
CA LEU A 97 -7.08 -20.30 8.43
C LEU A 97 -7.16 -21.19 9.68
N ASN A 98 -6.92 -22.48 9.52
CA ASN A 98 -6.58 -23.34 10.66
C ASN A 98 -5.08 -23.25 10.91
N VAL A 99 -4.69 -22.87 12.11
CA VAL A 99 -3.29 -22.60 12.45
C VAL A 99 -2.90 -23.32 13.72
N ASP A 100 -1.87 -24.15 13.64
CA ASP A 100 -1.25 -24.82 14.76
C ASP A 100 -0.15 -23.94 15.36
N ILE A 101 -0.29 -23.65 16.65
CA ILE A 101 0.58 -22.76 17.43
C ILE A 101 1.54 -23.61 18.27
N TYR A 102 2.84 -23.45 18.04
CA TYR A 102 3.89 -24.21 18.75
C TYR A 102 4.54 -23.35 19.83
N GLN A 103 4.33 -23.72 21.10
CA GLN A 103 4.89 -23.00 22.24
C GLN A 103 6.03 -23.78 22.90
N LYS A 104 7.01 -23.04 23.40
CA LYS A 104 8.16 -23.59 24.13
C LYS A 104 7.66 -24.38 25.35
N GLY A 105 8.09 -25.63 25.46
CA GLY A 105 7.73 -26.53 26.56
C GLY A 105 6.42 -27.29 26.38
N MET A 106 5.63 -27.00 25.34
CA MET A 106 4.45 -27.80 24.99
C MET A 106 4.80 -28.87 23.95
N ARG A 107 4.35 -30.12 24.18
CA ARG A 107 4.57 -31.22 23.24
C ARG A 107 3.61 -31.20 22.06
N THR A 108 2.40 -30.73 22.25
CA THR A 108 1.34 -30.69 21.24
C THR A 108 1.01 -29.24 20.90
N PRO A 109 0.91 -28.88 19.61
CA PRO A 109 0.48 -27.54 19.22
C PRO A 109 -0.99 -27.31 19.57
N THR A 110 -1.35 -26.05 19.79
CA THR A 110 -2.74 -25.64 19.95
C THR A 110 -3.28 -25.16 18.61
N ARG A 111 -4.35 -25.79 18.12
CA ARG A 111 -5.03 -25.35 16.89
C ARG A 111 -5.98 -24.19 17.17
N ILE A 112 -5.87 -23.12 16.40
CA ILE A 112 -6.79 -21.99 16.45
C ILE A 112 -7.29 -21.62 15.05
N LYS A 113 -8.39 -20.86 15.01
CA LYS A 113 -8.87 -20.19 13.79
C LYS A 113 -8.32 -18.77 13.75
N VAL A 114 -7.72 -18.41 12.62
CA VAL A 114 -7.16 -17.07 12.40
C VAL A 114 -7.92 -16.40 11.25
N TYR A 115 -8.55 -15.26 11.51
CA TYR A 115 -9.54 -14.68 10.61
C TYR A 115 -8.93 -13.66 9.65
N GLY A 116 -9.24 -13.81 8.36
CA GLY A 116 -8.69 -13.03 7.27
C GLY A 116 -9.56 -11.87 6.82
N ARG A 117 -8.92 -10.77 6.43
CA ARG A 117 -9.54 -9.64 5.72
C ARG A 117 -8.57 -9.02 4.71
N PRO A 118 -9.07 -8.46 3.59
CA PRO A 118 -8.22 -7.72 2.66
C PRO A 118 -7.68 -6.45 3.32
N LEU A 119 -6.43 -6.09 3.02
CA LEU A 119 -5.79 -4.89 3.54
C LEU A 119 -6.36 -3.60 2.93
N GLU A 120 -6.84 -3.66 1.69
CA GLU A 120 -7.59 -2.56 1.03
C GLU A 120 -9.03 -2.41 1.56
N GLY A 121 -9.46 -3.27 2.49
CA GLY A 121 -10.85 -3.31 3.00
C GLY A 121 -11.85 -4.01 2.07
N HIS A 122 -11.55 -4.11 0.76
CA HIS A 122 -12.40 -4.76 -0.23
C HIS A 122 -11.62 -5.75 -1.10
N CYS A 123 -12.30 -6.82 -1.53
CA CYS A 123 -11.79 -7.77 -2.52
C CYS A 123 -12.95 -8.29 -3.40
N PRO A 124 -12.87 -8.20 -4.74
CA PRO A 124 -11.82 -7.55 -5.53
C PRO A 124 -11.70 -6.05 -5.22
N SER A 125 -10.57 -5.44 -5.59
CA SER A 125 -10.35 -4.00 -5.34
C SER A 125 -11.41 -3.15 -6.05
N PRO A 126 -12.02 -2.16 -5.39
CA PRO A 126 -12.91 -1.19 -6.02
C PRO A 126 -12.14 -0.10 -6.77
N TYR A 127 -10.82 -0.02 -6.59
CA TYR A 127 -9.97 0.94 -7.25
C TYR A 127 -9.75 0.53 -8.70
N TRP A 128 -10.26 1.33 -9.64
CA TRP A 128 -10.31 1.00 -11.07
C TRP A 128 -9.03 0.35 -11.64
N PRO A 129 -7.81 0.89 -11.42
CA PRO A 129 -6.57 0.26 -11.89
C PRO A 129 -6.28 -1.14 -11.30
N ALA A 130 -6.77 -1.42 -10.10
CA ALA A 130 -6.60 -2.70 -9.43
C ALA A 130 -7.79 -3.65 -9.63
N THR A 131 -8.93 -3.17 -10.16
CA THR A 131 -10.12 -4.01 -10.41
C THR A 131 -9.85 -5.26 -11.25
N PRO A 132 -8.94 -5.27 -12.25
CA PRO A 132 -8.65 -6.47 -13.03
C PRO A 132 -7.67 -7.44 -12.37
N CYS A 133 -7.11 -7.08 -11.21
CA CYS A 133 -6.16 -7.92 -10.49
C CYS A 133 -6.88 -9.02 -9.70
N PHE A 134 -6.40 -10.25 -9.85
CA PHE A 134 -6.95 -11.41 -9.16
C PHE A 134 -6.48 -11.50 -7.71
N PHE A 135 -5.21 -11.15 -7.48
CA PHE A 135 -4.56 -11.27 -6.18
C PHE A 135 -4.59 -9.96 -5.41
N SER A 136 -4.99 -10.05 -4.14
CA SER A 136 -5.02 -8.94 -3.20
C SER A 136 -4.27 -9.27 -1.92
N ALA A 137 -3.72 -8.25 -1.28
CA ALA A 137 -3.04 -8.37 -0.01
C ALA A 137 -4.05 -8.60 1.14
N HIS A 138 -3.75 -9.54 2.02
CA HIS A 138 -4.60 -9.91 3.17
C HIS A 138 -3.79 -9.95 4.47
N THR A 139 -4.47 -9.64 5.56
CA THR A 139 -4.02 -9.93 6.93
C THR A 139 -4.96 -10.95 7.58
N PHE A 140 -4.40 -11.86 8.36
CA PHE A 140 -5.09 -12.85 9.15
C PHE A 140 -4.74 -12.65 10.62
N GLU A 141 -5.76 -12.48 11.47
CA GLU A 141 -5.59 -12.05 12.85
C GLU A 141 -6.38 -12.93 13.84
N ALA A 142 -5.77 -13.20 15.00
CA ALA A 142 -6.43 -13.85 16.14
C ALA A 142 -5.83 -13.37 17.46
N ASN A 143 -6.67 -13.26 18.49
CA ASN A 143 -6.21 -13.03 19.85
C ASN A 143 -5.62 -14.33 20.42
N LEU A 144 -4.48 -14.22 21.10
CA LEU A 144 -3.82 -15.34 21.75
C LEU A 144 -4.25 -15.42 23.22
N THR A 145 -4.64 -16.62 23.65
CA THR A 145 -5.05 -16.89 25.05
C THR A 145 -3.85 -17.04 25.98
N ILE A 146 -2.70 -17.45 25.48
CA ILE A 146 -1.45 -17.62 26.23
C ILE A 146 -0.41 -16.65 25.67
N ALA A 147 0.13 -15.79 26.53
CA ALA A 147 1.15 -14.82 26.17
C ALA A 147 2.56 -15.41 26.33
N GLY A 148 3.35 -15.42 25.25
CA GLY A 148 4.79 -15.72 25.31
C GLY A 148 5.17 -17.14 24.90
N GLY A 149 6.43 -17.29 24.48
CA GLY A 149 7.02 -18.58 24.16
C GLY A 149 6.54 -19.19 22.83
N LEU A 150 5.81 -18.45 22.00
CA LEU A 150 5.45 -18.89 20.65
C LEU A 150 6.71 -18.94 19.78
N THR A 151 6.99 -20.11 19.21
CA THR A 151 8.22 -20.35 18.43
C THR A 151 7.94 -20.33 16.93
N LYS A 152 6.86 -20.98 16.51
CA LYS A 152 6.42 -21.03 15.12
C LYS A 152 4.91 -21.25 15.02
N VAL A 153 4.38 -20.99 13.84
CA VAL A 153 3.02 -21.37 13.47
C VAL A 153 3.05 -22.26 12.23
N VAL A 154 2.14 -23.23 12.17
CA VAL A 154 1.94 -24.06 10.99
C VAL A 154 0.52 -23.85 10.49
N ILE A 155 0.40 -23.35 9.27
CA ILE A 155 -0.86 -23.09 8.61
C ILE A 155 -1.26 -24.36 7.86
N GLU A 156 -2.45 -24.87 8.16
CA GLU A 156 -2.99 -26.10 7.57
C GLU A 156 -3.94 -25.75 6.42
N LEU A 157 -3.58 -26.20 5.22
CA LEU A 157 -4.29 -25.96 3.96
C LEU A 157 -4.60 -27.31 3.32
N GLY A 158 -5.40 -28.14 3.99
CA GLY A 158 -5.68 -29.51 3.52
C GLY A 158 -4.42 -30.39 3.58
N LEU A 159 -3.93 -30.86 2.42
CA LEU A 159 -2.69 -31.62 2.30
C LEU A 159 -1.44 -30.74 2.41
N ARG A 160 -1.57 -29.45 2.14
CA ARG A 160 -0.45 -28.50 2.12
C ARG A 160 -0.25 -27.85 3.48
N LYS A 161 1.01 -27.70 3.90
CA LYS A 161 1.37 -27.02 5.15
C LYS A 161 2.37 -25.90 4.90
N VAL A 162 2.19 -24.80 5.62
CA VAL A 162 3.12 -23.66 5.59
C VAL A 162 3.62 -23.40 7.01
N GLU A 163 4.92 -23.58 7.22
CA GLU A 163 5.57 -23.23 8.47
C GLU A 163 6.10 -21.79 8.41
N LEU A 164 5.74 -20.97 9.40
CA LEU A 164 6.25 -19.62 9.55
C LEU A 164 6.94 -19.46 10.92
N PRO A 165 8.20 -18.98 10.98
CA PRO A 165 8.76 -18.46 12.22
C PRO A 165 7.94 -17.26 12.71
N VAL A 166 8.04 -17.02 14.02
CA VAL A 166 7.33 -15.94 14.68
C VAL A 166 8.28 -14.84 15.12
N GLN A 167 7.87 -13.59 14.87
CA GLN A 167 8.54 -12.39 15.36
C GLN A 167 7.63 -11.63 16.31
N GLU A 168 8.11 -11.32 17.50
CA GLU A 168 7.39 -10.50 18.46
C GLU A 168 7.51 -9.01 18.13
N ILE A 169 6.42 -8.29 18.36
CA ILE A 169 6.33 -6.84 18.20
C ILE A 169 5.88 -6.25 19.51
N HIS A 170 6.67 -5.29 20.01
CA HIS A 170 6.42 -4.60 21.26
C HIS A 170 6.17 -3.11 21.01
N LYS A 171 5.75 -2.38 22.03
CA LYS A 171 5.59 -0.92 21.91
C LYS A 171 6.96 -0.29 21.62
N PRO A 172 7.09 0.52 20.56
CA PRO A 172 8.36 1.15 20.24
C PRO A 172 8.73 2.20 21.27
N LEU A 173 9.98 2.16 21.74
CA LEU A 173 10.51 3.05 22.77
C LEU A 173 11.59 4.00 22.26
N GLN A 174 12.16 3.74 21.08
CA GLN A 174 13.27 4.55 20.57
C GLN A 174 12.75 5.91 20.09
N LYS A 175 13.35 7.01 20.53
CA LYS A 175 12.97 8.33 20.01
C LYS A 175 13.42 8.46 18.56
N GLY A 176 12.54 8.92 17.68
CA GLY A 176 12.84 9.15 16.26
C GLY A 176 11.65 8.88 15.35
N ILE A 177 11.89 8.98 14.05
CA ILE A 177 10.93 8.58 13.01
C ILE A 177 11.50 7.38 12.24
N THR A 178 10.69 6.33 12.08
CA THR A 178 10.95 5.25 11.12
C THR A 178 10.14 5.52 9.87
N MET A 179 10.82 5.62 8.74
CA MET A 179 10.21 5.84 7.44
C MET A 179 9.87 4.50 6.77
N CYS A 180 8.61 4.35 6.39
CA CYS A 180 8.08 3.25 5.59
C CYS A 180 7.74 3.74 4.19
N LEU A 181 8.15 2.97 3.19
CA LEU A 181 8.00 3.30 1.77
C LEU A 181 7.29 2.17 1.03
N GLN A 182 6.64 2.51 -0.08
CA GLN A 182 6.22 1.49 -1.05
C GLN A 182 7.46 0.77 -1.62
N PRO A 183 7.32 -0.49 -2.06
CA PRO A 183 8.44 -1.22 -2.66
C PRO A 183 9.08 -0.46 -3.83
N VAL A 184 10.41 -0.47 -3.88
CA VAL A 184 11.19 0.09 -4.99
C VAL A 184 10.98 -0.79 -6.22
N TYR A 185 10.13 -0.32 -7.13
CA TYR A 185 9.77 -1.02 -8.36
C TYR A 185 10.04 -0.14 -9.59
N TYR A 186 10.79 -0.67 -10.57
CA TYR A 186 11.28 0.05 -11.74
C TYR A 186 11.74 1.48 -11.48
N TYR A 187 12.48 1.66 -10.38
CA TYR A 187 12.85 2.99 -9.92
C TYR A 187 14.15 3.47 -10.58
N THR A 188 14.14 4.70 -11.09
CA THR A 188 15.27 5.30 -11.83
C THR A 188 15.75 6.62 -11.22
N GLN A 189 14.94 7.25 -10.36
CA GLN A 189 15.13 8.63 -9.91
C GLN A 189 15.96 8.68 -8.63
N TRP A 190 17.22 8.26 -8.69
CA TRP A 190 18.08 8.15 -7.50
C TRP A 190 18.26 9.49 -6.76
N GLN A 191 18.13 10.63 -7.43
CA GLN A 191 18.20 11.96 -6.81
C GLN A 191 17.09 12.17 -5.77
N ASN A 192 15.90 11.62 -6.00
CA ASN A 192 14.80 11.68 -5.03
C ASN A 192 15.17 10.92 -3.75
N ILE A 193 15.86 9.78 -3.86
CA ILE A 193 16.29 9.00 -2.70
C ILE A 193 17.25 9.81 -1.83
N VAL A 194 18.24 10.48 -2.45
CA VAL A 194 19.19 11.35 -1.74
C VAL A 194 18.44 12.48 -1.03
N LEU A 195 17.61 13.22 -1.75
CA LEU A 195 16.85 14.34 -1.17
C LEU A 195 15.93 13.86 -0.04
N TYR A 196 15.22 12.75 -0.25
CA TYR A 196 14.31 12.17 0.72
C TYR A 196 15.03 11.80 2.01
N ILE A 197 16.12 11.03 1.91
CA ILE A 197 16.85 10.55 3.10
C ILE A 197 17.40 11.75 3.87
N GLU A 198 18.09 12.69 3.23
CA GLU A 198 18.68 13.82 3.94
C GLU A 198 17.63 14.78 4.51
N ALA A 199 16.55 15.06 3.77
CA ALA A 199 15.47 15.91 4.25
C ALA A 199 14.76 15.28 5.46
N TRP A 200 14.46 13.98 5.42
CA TRP A 200 13.82 13.29 6.54
C TRP A 200 14.73 13.15 7.76
N ARG A 201 16.04 12.96 7.57
CA ARG A 201 17.01 13.01 8.67
C ARG A 201 17.01 14.37 9.35
N ALA A 202 16.96 15.46 8.58
CA ALA A 202 16.81 16.81 9.12
C ALA A 202 15.48 17.01 9.89
N GLN A 203 14.45 16.23 9.56
CA GLN A 203 13.16 16.22 10.27
C GLN A 203 13.09 15.26 11.46
N GLY A 204 14.18 14.56 11.78
CA GLY A 204 14.28 13.64 12.93
C GLY A 204 14.06 12.16 12.60
N ALA A 205 14.09 11.77 11.32
CA ALA A 205 14.14 10.36 10.94
C ALA A 205 15.49 9.74 11.27
N THR A 206 15.44 8.59 11.92
CA THR A 206 16.63 7.84 12.36
C THR A 206 16.71 6.46 11.73
N ARG A 207 15.66 6.03 11.02
CA ARG A 207 15.55 4.71 10.44
C ARG A 207 14.68 4.72 9.19
N PHE A 208 15.07 3.96 8.19
CA PHE A 208 14.35 3.83 6.92
C PHE A 208 14.24 2.34 6.58
N ILE A 209 13.02 1.84 6.39
CA ILE A 209 12.79 0.47 5.93
C ILE A 209 12.37 0.54 4.48
N VAL A 210 13.16 -0.07 3.60
CA VAL A 210 12.99 0.02 2.15
C VAL A 210 12.87 -1.38 1.57
N PHE A 211 11.68 -1.73 1.11
CA PHE A 211 11.45 -2.97 0.37
C PHE A 211 11.97 -2.83 -1.05
N TYR A 212 12.88 -3.71 -1.49
CA TYR A 212 13.53 -3.62 -2.78
C TYR A 212 13.04 -4.71 -3.73
N HIS A 213 12.48 -4.32 -4.88
CA HIS A 213 12.13 -5.24 -5.96
C HIS A 213 13.06 -5.04 -7.17
N SER A 214 13.15 -3.81 -7.68
CA SER A 214 13.92 -3.53 -8.89
C SER A 214 14.25 -2.06 -9.09
N SER A 215 15.44 -1.78 -9.62
CA SER A 215 15.89 -0.43 -9.95
C SER A 215 16.92 -0.41 -11.06
N THR A 216 17.30 0.77 -11.54
CA THR A 216 18.51 0.92 -12.35
C THR A 216 19.76 0.63 -11.52
N LYS A 217 20.90 0.39 -12.18
CA LYS A 217 22.21 0.24 -11.52
C LYS A 217 22.58 1.45 -10.68
N ASP A 218 22.33 2.67 -11.15
CA ASP A 218 22.69 3.87 -10.39
C ASP A 218 21.80 4.08 -9.16
N THR A 219 20.49 3.81 -9.29
CA THR A 219 19.60 3.78 -8.13
C THR A 219 20.04 2.71 -7.12
N ARG A 220 20.46 1.54 -7.59
CA ARG A 220 20.95 0.48 -6.71
C ARG A 220 22.19 0.92 -5.93
N LYS A 221 23.17 1.55 -6.60
CA LYS A 221 24.38 2.09 -5.95
C LYS A 221 24.06 3.08 -4.82
N VAL A 222 23.09 3.97 -5.04
CA VAL A 222 22.67 4.95 -4.00
C VAL A 222 22.02 4.25 -2.81
N LEU A 223 21.17 3.26 -3.06
CA LEU A 223 20.58 2.44 -1.99
C LEU A 223 21.65 1.68 -1.21
N ASP A 224 22.59 1.02 -1.91
CA ASP A 224 23.69 0.30 -1.27
C ASP A 224 24.56 1.26 -0.42
N TYR A 225 24.90 2.45 -0.94
CA TYR A 225 25.63 3.48 -0.20
C TYR A 225 24.97 3.83 1.14
N TYR A 226 23.66 4.10 1.13
CA TYR A 226 22.95 4.42 2.38
C TYR A 226 22.75 3.21 3.29
N GLN A 227 22.73 2.00 2.74
CA GLN A 227 22.69 0.77 3.52
C GLN A 227 24.03 0.54 4.25
N ASP A 228 25.15 0.74 3.55
CA ASP A 228 26.50 0.62 4.11
C ASP A 228 26.77 1.65 5.21
N LEU A 229 26.17 2.83 5.13
CA LEU A 229 26.17 3.84 6.20
C LEU A 229 25.28 3.47 7.40
N GLY A 230 24.49 2.39 7.32
CA GLY A 230 23.54 1.99 8.34
C GLY A 230 22.31 2.89 8.45
N VAL A 231 22.03 3.71 7.42
CA VAL A 231 20.89 4.65 7.39
C VAL A 231 19.61 3.95 6.97
N ILE A 232 19.70 3.10 5.95
CA ILE A 232 18.55 2.34 5.44
C ILE A 232 18.70 0.83 5.69
N GLU A 233 17.57 0.17 5.89
CA GLU A 233 17.44 -1.28 5.90
C GLU A 233 16.77 -1.74 4.60
N LEU A 234 17.57 -2.23 3.65
CA LEU A 234 17.01 -2.89 2.47
C LEU A 234 16.42 -4.24 2.87
N ARG A 235 15.13 -4.42 2.57
CA ARG A 235 14.40 -5.67 2.78
C ARG A 235 14.08 -6.30 1.42
N PRO A 236 14.26 -7.63 1.28
CA PRO A 236 13.94 -8.29 0.02
C PRO A 236 12.44 -8.23 -0.24
N TRP A 237 12.07 -7.90 -1.47
CA TRP A 237 10.70 -7.88 -1.96
C TRP A 237 10.69 -8.37 -3.42
N PRO A 238 11.05 -9.64 -3.64
CA PRO A 238 11.15 -10.23 -4.96
C PRO A 238 9.75 -10.41 -5.58
N SER A 239 9.72 -10.89 -6.81
CA SER A 239 8.49 -11.45 -7.38
C SER A 239 7.94 -12.57 -6.49
N PHE A 240 6.61 -12.68 -6.41
CA PHE A 240 5.92 -13.68 -5.61
C PHE A 240 6.18 -15.10 -6.10
N GLY A 241 6.49 -15.27 -7.39
CA GLY A 241 6.79 -16.56 -8.02
C GLY A 241 5.55 -17.41 -8.29
N LYS A 242 5.77 -18.63 -8.81
CA LYS A 242 4.68 -19.54 -9.23
C LYS A 242 3.91 -20.11 -8.04
N LEU A 243 2.62 -20.33 -8.24
CA LEU A 243 1.83 -21.20 -7.36
C LEU A 243 2.34 -22.66 -7.45
N PRO A 244 1.99 -23.54 -6.50
CA PRO A 244 2.25 -24.97 -6.60
C PRO A 244 1.77 -25.55 -7.93
N ASP A 245 2.52 -26.48 -8.51
CA ASP A 245 2.33 -26.97 -9.88
C ASP A 245 0.94 -27.55 -10.13
N ASP A 246 0.33 -28.18 -9.12
CA ASP A 246 -1.00 -28.79 -9.21
C ASP A 246 -2.16 -27.77 -9.32
N ILE A 247 -1.90 -26.50 -8.98
CA ILE A 247 -2.85 -25.39 -9.13
C ILE A 247 -2.37 -24.26 -10.04
N ALA A 248 -1.10 -24.26 -10.46
CA ALA A 248 -0.51 -23.16 -11.22
C ALA A 248 -1.28 -22.86 -12.52
N ASP A 249 -1.75 -23.88 -13.23
CA ASP A 249 -2.49 -23.72 -14.49
C ASP A 249 -3.96 -23.32 -14.31
N LYS A 250 -4.48 -23.36 -13.08
CA LYS A 250 -5.89 -23.03 -12.77
C LYS A 250 -6.11 -21.54 -12.50
N TYR A 251 -5.03 -20.79 -12.27
CA TYR A 251 -5.07 -19.39 -11.85
C TYR A 251 -4.07 -18.56 -12.66
N PRO A 252 -4.30 -17.24 -12.81
CA PRO A 252 -3.30 -16.39 -13.40
C PRO A 252 -2.01 -16.38 -12.56
N SER A 253 -0.87 -16.10 -13.20
CA SER A 253 0.39 -15.88 -12.47
C SER A 253 0.24 -14.74 -11.46
N ILE A 254 0.69 -14.96 -10.21
CA ILE A 254 0.60 -13.97 -9.14
C ILE A 254 1.30 -12.67 -9.56
N ASP A 255 2.52 -12.80 -10.08
CA ASP A 255 3.33 -11.67 -10.53
C ASP A 255 2.70 -10.91 -11.70
N ASN A 256 1.77 -11.55 -12.42
CA ASN A 256 1.03 -10.93 -13.52
C ASN A 256 -0.37 -10.43 -13.12
N SER A 257 -0.79 -10.64 -11.88
CA SER A 257 -2.18 -10.41 -11.44
C SER A 257 -2.30 -9.90 -10.01
N ALA A 258 -1.21 -9.40 -9.45
CA ALA A 258 -1.15 -8.58 -8.25
C ALA A 258 -1.01 -7.10 -8.65
N TYR A 259 -1.72 -6.21 -7.96
CA TYR A 259 -1.59 -4.78 -8.23
C TYR A 259 -0.24 -4.25 -7.71
N ILE A 260 0.59 -3.72 -8.62
CA ILE A 260 1.99 -3.30 -8.36
C ILE A 260 2.81 -4.48 -7.83
N PHE A 261 3.24 -4.43 -6.58
CA PHE A 261 3.83 -5.57 -5.88
C PHE A 261 3.08 -5.78 -4.57
N ALA A 262 1.74 -5.66 -4.66
CA ALA A 262 0.83 -5.64 -3.54
C ALA A 262 1.33 -4.72 -2.42
N TYR A 263 1.63 -3.45 -2.74
CA TYR A 263 2.35 -2.54 -1.83
C TYR A 263 1.68 -2.39 -0.47
N PHE A 264 0.35 -2.59 -0.37
CA PHE A 264 -0.37 -2.59 0.91
C PHE A 264 0.18 -3.65 1.88
N LEU A 265 0.61 -4.80 1.36
CA LEU A 265 1.27 -5.85 2.13
C LEU A 265 2.58 -5.33 2.73
N ALA A 266 3.45 -4.77 1.90
CA ALA A 266 4.76 -4.26 2.32
C ALA A 266 4.63 -3.13 3.36
N LEU A 267 3.70 -2.19 3.14
CA LEU A 267 3.45 -1.09 4.07
C LEU A 267 2.98 -1.59 5.44
N ASN A 268 2.04 -2.53 5.48
CA ASN A 268 1.51 -3.06 6.74
C ASN A 268 2.51 -3.98 7.47
N ILE A 269 3.43 -4.63 6.75
CA ILE A 269 4.59 -5.30 7.36
C ILE A 269 5.57 -4.25 7.91
N CYS A 270 5.81 -3.16 7.18
CA CYS A 270 6.73 -2.11 7.61
C CYS A 270 6.33 -1.49 8.95
N ILE A 271 5.06 -1.08 9.10
CA ILE A 271 4.58 -0.40 10.33
C ILE A 271 4.71 -1.28 11.57
N LEU A 272 4.72 -2.60 11.39
CA LEU A 272 4.87 -3.59 12.44
C LEU A 272 6.32 -3.72 12.92
N GLU A 273 7.29 -3.49 12.04
CA GLU A 273 8.70 -3.55 12.37
C GLU A 273 9.26 -2.22 12.89
N ILE A 274 8.44 -1.17 13.04
CA ILE A 274 8.87 0.13 13.55
C ILE A 274 9.37 0.01 15.00
N LYS A 275 10.57 0.54 15.25
CA LYS A 275 11.21 0.57 16.57
C LYS A 275 11.16 1.94 17.23
N THR A 276 10.85 2.98 16.45
CA THR A 276 10.77 4.36 16.91
C THR A 276 9.36 4.76 17.34
N THR A 277 9.24 5.72 18.24
CA THR A 277 7.95 6.18 18.77
C THR A 277 7.01 6.71 17.67
N ILE A 278 7.59 7.30 16.62
CA ILE A 278 6.88 7.84 15.46
C ILE A 278 7.20 7.02 14.21
N GLY A 279 6.20 6.80 13.37
CA GLY A 279 6.32 6.21 12.04
C GLY A 279 5.72 7.11 10.97
N ALA A 280 6.13 6.91 9.72
CA ALA A 280 5.58 7.63 8.57
C ALA A 280 5.48 6.71 7.34
N VAL A 281 4.44 6.89 6.52
CA VAL A 281 4.30 6.24 5.20
C VAL A 281 4.28 7.34 4.14
N ILE A 282 5.45 7.59 3.51
CA ILE A 282 5.68 8.76 2.66
C ILE A 282 6.61 8.38 1.50
N ASP A 283 6.25 8.78 0.26
CA ASP A 283 6.94 8.34 -0.96
C ASP A 283 8.28 9.09 -1.16
N PHE A 284 9.18 8.54 -1.99
CA PHE A 284 10.52 9.09 -2.19
C PHE A 284 10.56 10.52 -2.73
N ASP A 285 9.50 10.99 -3.37
CA ASP A 285 9.38 12.37 -3.86
C ASP A 285 8.58 13.27 -2.92
N GLU A 286 8.45 12.90 -1.64
CA GLU A 286 7.63 13.62 -0.67
C GLU A 286 8.34 13.84 0.68
N VAL A 287 8.19 15.05 1.22
CA VAL A 287 8.69 15.42 2.56
C VAL A 287 7.61 16.18 3.31
N ALA A 288 7.23 15.74 4.50
CA ALA A 288 6.29 16.47 5.34
C ALA A 288 7.04 17.38 6.31
N VAL A 289 6.67 18.66 6.31
CA VAL A 289 7.31 19.70 7.12
C VAL A 289 6.26 20.48 7.91
N PRO A 290 6.38 20.61 9.24
CA PRO A 290 5.53 21.47 10.04
C PRO A 290 5.87 22.95 9.80
N LEU A 291 5.00 23.86 10.24
CA LEU A 291 5.31 25.30 10.20
C LEU A 291 6.46 25.67 11.14
N ASN A 292 6.57 24.98 12.28
CA ASN A 292 7.54 25.29 13.32
C ASN A 292 8.23 24.02 13.84
N GLY A 293 9.56 24.07 13.93
CA GLY A 293 10.38 22.98 14.47
C GLY A 293 10.56 21.81 13.50
N THR A 294 11.07 20.70 14.01
CA THR A 294 11.20 19.45 13.24
C THR A 294 9.88 18.69 13.24
N THR A 295 9.67 17.85 12.22
CA THR A 295 8.52 16.95 12.16
C THR A 295 8.44 16.01 13.38
N LEU A 296 9.57 15.53 13.88
CA LEU A 296 9.62 14.70 15.09
C LEU A 296 9.11 15.46 16.33
N ASP A 297 9.58 16.69 16.54
CA ASP A 297 9.18 17.49 17.70
C ASP A 297 7.69 17.85 17.63
N TYR A 298 7.22 18.23 16.44
CA TYR A 298 5.82 18.52 16.19
C TYR A 298 4.93 17.29 16.45
N ALA A 299 5.25 16.14 15.86
CA ALA A 299 4.49 14.90 16.06
C ALA A 299 4.50 14.46 17.53
N THR A 300 5.65 14.56 18.20
CA THR A 300 5.76 14.22 19.63
C THR A 300 4.86 15.10 20.49
N LYS A 301 4.87 16.42 20.25
CA LYS A 301 4.03 17.39 20.95
C LYS A 301 2.53 17.11 20.75
N GLU A 302 2.12 16.85 19.52
CA GLU A 302 0.71 16.69 19.18
C GLU A 302 0.12 15.36 19.65
N MET A 303 0.91 14.29 19.70
CA MET A 303 0.43 12.92 19.97
C MET A 303 0.62 12.47 21.42
N THR A 304 1.59 13.02 22.15
CA THR A 304 1.88 12.61 23.53
C THR A 304 0.79 13.10 24.48
N GLY A 305 0.20 12.19 25.26
CA GLY A 305 -0.85 12.54 26.22
C GLY A 305 -2.18 12.99 25.60
N SER A 306 -2.36 12.83 24.28
CA SER A 306 -3.57 13.23 23.56
C SER A 306 -4.30 12.03 22.92
N ASN A 307 -5.46 12.29 22.33
CA ASN A 307 -6.17 11.31 21.49
C ASN A 307 -5.69 11.33 20.02
N VAL A 308 -4.69 12.13 19.66
CA VAL A 308 -4.16 12.17 18.30
C VAL A 308 -3.25 10.96 18.08
N GLY A 309 -3.67 10.06 17.19
CA GLY A 309 -2.89 8.89 16.77
C GLY A 309 -2.07 9.13 15.51
N ALA A 310 -2.48 10.10 14.68
CA ALA A 310 -1.79 10.46 13.45
C ALA A 310 -2.00 11.93 13.07
N LEU A 311 -1.06 12.45 12.29
CA LEU A 311 -1.09 13.77 11.66
C LEU A 311 -1.10 13.59 10.14
N ILE A 312 -2.03 14.25 9.46
CA ILE A 312 -2.13 14.23 8.00
C ILE A 312 -1.73 15.59 7.41
N PHE A 313 -0.81 15.57 6.44
CA PHE A 313 -0.22 16.73 5.80
C PHE A 313 -0.79 16.93 4.40
N GLU A 314 -1.13 18.17 4.08
CA GLU A 314 -1.73 18.51 2.78
C GLU A 314 -0.70 18.65 1.67
N ASN A 315 -1.03 18.10 0.50
CA ASN A 315 -0.15 18.09 -0.66
C ASN A 315 0.10 19.50 -1.19
N ASN A 316 1.37 19.83 -1.37
CA ASN A 316 1.83 21.04 -2.02
C ASN A 316 2.93 20.66 -3.02
N TYR A 317 2.70 20.91 -4.30
CA TYR A 317 3.69 20.56 -5.31
C TYR A 317 4.86 21.54 -5.27
N VAL A 318 6.07 21.02 -5.39
CA VAL A 318 7.31 21.80 -5.35
C VAL A 318 8.09 21.59 -6.63
N SER A 319 8.58 22.69 -7.21
CA SER A 319 9.58 22.64 -8.29
C SER A 319 10.82 23.43 -7.90
N MET A 320 11.95 23.04 -8.49
CA MET A 320 13.24 23.66 -8.24
C MET A 320 13.86 24.17 -9.55
N ASN A 321 14.73 25.17 -9.45
CA ASN A 321 15.46 25.70 -10.59
C ASN A 321 16.92 26.00 -10.19
N PRO A 322 17.91 25.23 -10.67
CA PRO A 322 17.80 24.06 -11.55
C PRO A 322 17.06 22.86 -10.88
N PRO A 323 16.57 21.87 -11.66
CA PRO A 323 15.91 20.70 -11.07
C PRO A 323 16.96 19.82 -10.37
N ILE A 324 16.57 19.08 -9.32
CA ILE A 324 17.49 18.16 -8.61
C ILE A 324 18.12 17.09 -9.51
N TYR A 325 17.53 16.85 -10.68
CA TYR A 325 18.05 15.92 -11.66
C TYR A 325 19.28 16.43 -12.44
N THR A 326 19.72 17.69 -12.26
CA THR A 326 21.08 18.11 -12.65
C THR A 326 22.14 17.52 -11.73
N SER A 327 21.73 16.88 -10.63
CA SER A 327 22.59 16.23 -9.62
C SER A 327 23.46 17.19 -8.80
N ASP A 328 23.36 18.50 -9.02
CA ASP A 328 24.03 19.53 -8.19
C ASP A 328 23.20 19.95 -6.96
N PHE A 329 21.91 19.61 -6.92
CA PHE A 329 20.93 19.96 -5.87
C PHE A 329 20.82 21.47 -5.55
N SER A 330 21.43 22.35 -6.33
CA SER A 330 21.49 23.80 -6.07
C SER A 330 20.11 24.46 -6.07
N GLY A 331 19.16 23.92 -6.85
CA GLY A 331 17.79 24.44 -6.87
C GLY A 331 16.99 24.20 -5.58
N VAL A 332 17.49 23.39 -4.64
CA VAL A 332 16.87 23.17 -3.33
C VAL A 332 16.83 24.47 -2.50
N SER A 333 17.76 25.41 -2.72
CA SER A 333 17.78 26.69 -2.01
C SER A 333 16.70 27.66 -2.45
N SER A 334 16.03 27.41 -3.58
CA SER A 334 15.01 28.30 -4.14
C SER A 334 13.81 27.52 -4.69
N PRO A 335 13.03 26.83 -3.82
CA PRO A 335 11.85 26.08 -4.25
C PRO A 335 10.72 27.03 -4.65
N THR A 336 9.96 26.62 -5.67
CA THR A 336 8.69 27.25 -6.06
C THR A 336 7.55 26.32 -5.70
N PHE A 337 6.60 26.83 -4.92
CA PHE A 337 5.45 26.07 -4.42
C PHE A 337 4.22 26.31 -5.29
N TYR A 338 3.43 25.25 -5.50
CA TYR A 338 2.18 25.28 -6.23
C TYR A 338 1.08 24.66 -5.38
N SER A 339 0.04 25.46 -5.11
CA SER A 339 -1.17 24.96 -4.47
C SER A 339 -2.00 24.23 -5.51
N LYS A 340 -2.11 22.91 -5.35
CA LYS A 340 -3.00 22.06 -6.15
C LYS A 340 -3.37 20.84 -5.34
N ASN A 341 -4.66 20.50 -5.37
CA ASN A 341 -5.16 19.29 -4.72
C ASN A 341 -4.38 18.07 -5.19
N GLY A 342 -3.85 17.31 -4.23
CA GLY A 342 -3.11 16.09 -4.44
C GLY A 342 -3.29 15.15 -3.24
N PRO A 343 -2.81 13.91 -3.36
CA PRO A 343 -2.92 12.95 -2.27
C PRO A 343 -2.16 13.42 -1.03
N GLN A 344 -2.78 13.25 0.13
CA GLN A 344 -2.19 13.58 1.41
C GLN A 344 -1.28 12.44 1.89
N LYS A 345 -0.46 12.74 2.89
CA LYS A 345 0.38 11.75 3.58
C LYS A 345 0.38 11.98 5.07
N PHE A 346 0.80 10.98 5.82
CA PHE A 346 0.60 10.97 7.25
C PHE A 346 1.80 10.44 8.02
N ILE A 347 1.86 10.88 9.27
CA ILE A 347 2.81 10.48 10.29
C ILE A 347 2.00 10.04 11.49
N PHE A 348 2.44 9.03 12.20
CA PHE A 348 1.62 8.37 13.21
C PHE A 348 2.43 7.93 14.42
N ASN A 349 1.74 7.78 15.54
CA ASN A 349 2.27 7.15 16.72
C ASN A 349 2.30 5.64 16.50
N ALA A 350 3.52 5.08 16.45
CA ALA A 350 3.74 3.68 16.10
C ALA A 350 3.22 2.69 17.18
N SER A 351 2.96 3.16 18.40
CA SER A 351 2.36 2.35 19.47
C SER A 351 0.87 2.08 19.28
N VAL A 352 0.17 2.87 18.45
CA VAL A 352 -1.30 2.82 18.35
C VAL A 352 -1.82 2.54 16.95
N ILE A 353 -0.97 2.57 15.92
CA ILE A 353 -1.39 2.21 14.56
C ILE A 353 -1.66 0.71 14.43
N GLU A 354 -2.78 0.36 13.80
CA GLU A 354 -3.15 -1.04 13.52
C GLU A 354 -2.92 -1.40 12.04
N LEU A 355 -3.48 -0.58 11.15
CA LEU A 355 -3.39 -0.73 9.70
C LEU A 355 -3.20 0.62 9.03
N CYS A 356 -2.47 0.63 7.91
CA CYS A 356 -2.25 1.82 7.10
C CYS A 356 -2.64 1.61 5.64
N GLN A 357 -3.10 2.69 4.99
CA GLN A 357 -3.18 2.82 3.55
C GLN A 357 -2.03 3.71 3.05
N VAL A 358 -2.01 4.02 1.75
CA VAL A 358 -0.97 4.90 1.13
C VAL A 358 -1.12 6.36 1.54
N HIS A 359 -2.36 6.83 1.73
CA HIS A 359 -2.68 8.24 1.90
C HIS A 359 -3.36 8.57 3.24
N HIS A 360 -3.75 7.55 4.01
CA HIS A 360 -4.39 7.71 5.31
C HIS A 360 -4.11 6.50 6.21
N VAL A 361 -4.31 6.71 7.52
CA VAL A 361 -4.37 5.61 8.50
C VAL A 361 -5.72 4.91 8.37
N GLU A 362 -5.71 3.60 8.18
CA GLU A 362 -6.93 2.80 8.07
C GLU A 362 -7.60 2.62 9.44
N SER A 363 -6.81 2.21 10.43
CA SER A 363 -7.32 1.98 11.78
C SER A 363 -6.24 2.10 12.85
N PHE A 364 -6.71 2.35 14.08
CA PHE A 364 -5.90 2.37 15.29
C PHE A 364 -6.28 1.19 16.19
N ILE A 365 -5.30 0.69 16.93
CA ILE A 365 -5.47 -0.32 17.97
C ILE A 365 -6.45 0.19 19.03
N ASP A 366 -6.25 1.45 19.45
CA ASP A 366 -7.15 2.18 20.33
C ASP A 366 -8.14 2.97 19.47
N LYS A 367 -9.41 2.55 19.48
CA LYS A 367 -10.49 3.14 18.69
C LYS A 367 -10.82 4.59 19.08
N SER A 368 -10.34 5.08 20.21
CA SER A 368 -10.49 6.48 20.61
C SER A 368 -9.53 7.43 19.87
N LYS A 369 -8.50 6.87 19.22
CA LYS A 369 -7.50 7.67 18.50
C LYS A 369 -8.06 8.24 17.21
N ILE A 370 -7.63 9.47 16.90
CA ILE A 370 -8.04 10.20 15.71
C ILE A 370 -6.83 10.60 14.85
N THR A 371 -7.08 10.80 13.57
CA THR A 371 -6.16 11.47 12.65
C THR A 371 -6.49 12.97 12.65
N LYS A 372 -5.52 13.81 12.98
CA LYS A 372 -5.64 15.28 12.98
C LYS A 372 -4.97 15.85 11.74
N LYS A 373 -5.56 16.88 11.13
CA LYS A 373 -4.90 17.66 10.08
C LYS A 373 -3.74 18.46 10.66
N SER A 374 -2.54 18.33 10.08
CA SER A 374 -1.36 19.07 10.51
C SER A 374 -1.49 20.55 10.19
N ASP A 375 -0.72 21.38 10.89
CA ASP A 375 -0.49 22.78 10.50
C ASP A 375 0.55 22.92 9.38
N GLY A 376 1.33 21.87 9.12
CA GLY A 376 2.35 21.80 8.08
C GLY A 376 1.87 21.46 6.67
N ALA A 377 2.85 21.23 5.80
CA ALA A 377 2.65 20.89 4.39
C ALA A 377 3.41 19.61 4.02
N LEU A 378 2.87 18.86 3.07
CA LEU A 378 3.57 17.81 2.35
C LEU A 378 4.15 18.40 1.08
N LEU A 379 5.48 18.48 1.01
CA LEU A 379 6.22 18.95 -0.15
C LEU A 379 6.38 17.80 -1.16
N HIS A 380 5.68 17.88 -2.28
CA HIS A 380 5.67 16.85 -3.32
C HIS A 380 6.51 17.28 -4.53
N LEU A 381 7.69 16.68 -4.65
CA LEU A 381 8.80 17.03 -5.53
C LEU A 381 8.73 16.28 -6.87
N ARG A 382 7.53 16.19 -7.45
CA ARG A 382 7.32 15.39 -8.65
C ARG A 382 8.16 15.92 -9.82
N TYR A 383 8.89 15.04 -10.50
CA TYR A 383 9.81 15.41 -11.58
C TYR A 383 9.19 16.25 -12.72
N ASN A 384 7.88 16.14 -12.93
CA ASN A 384 7.14 16.80 -14.00
C ASN A 384 6.24 17.95 -13.53
N VAL A 385 6.40 18.46 -12.30
CA VAL A 385 5.61 19.60 -11.77
C VAL A 385 5.55 20.74 -12.79
N LYS A 386 6.68 21.11 -13.41
CA LYS A 386 6.73 22.17 -14.42
C LYS A 386 5.83 21.87 -15.65
N SER A 387 5.74 20.62 -16.10
CA SER A 387 4.84 20.23 -17.21
C SER A 387 3.36 20.26 -16.82
N ILE A 388 3.03 19.98 -15.55
CA ILE A 388 1.67 20.08 -15.02
C ILE A 388 1.22 21.55 -14.97
N PHE A 389 2.15 22.49 -14.85
CA PHE A 389 1.91 23.93 -14.78
C PHE A 389 2.48 24.73 -15.96
N GLY A 390 2.68 24.09 -17.13
CA GLY A 390 2.89 24.77 -18.43
C GLY A 390 4.32 25.09 -18.88
N LYS A 391 5.36 24.42 -18.35
CA LYS A 391 6.77 24.58 -18.79
C LYS A 391 7.43 23.25 -19.19
N THR A 392 8.46 23.34 -20.04
CA THR A 392 9.24 22.24 -20.62
C THR A 392 9.81 21.30 -19.53
N PRO A 393 9.73 19.96 -19.71
CA PRO A 393 10.27 19.00 -18.74
C PRO A 393 11.78 19.15 -18.55
N PRO A 394 12.34 18.75 -17.39
CA PRO A 394 13.77 18.78 -17.15
C PRO A 394 14.54 17.87 -18.15
N PRO A 395 15.84 18.13 -18.42
CA PRO A 395 16.65 17.44 -19.43
C PRO A 395 17.07 16.01 -19.02
N VAL A 396 16.17 15.27 -18.38
CA VAL A 396 16.40 13.90 -17.92
C VAL A 396 15.79 12.94 -18.92
N SER A 397 16.45 11.80 -19.15
CA SER A 397 15.85 10.73 -19.93
C SER A 397 14.58 10.22 -19.24
N LEU A 398 13.42 10.58 -19.80
CA LEU A 398 12.11 10.09 -19.37
C LEU A 398 11.76 8.75 -20.02
N LYS A 399 12.71 8.07 -20.69
CA LYS A 399 12.43 6.88 -21.51
C LYS A 399 11.76 5.77 -20.70
N SER A 400 12.32 5.37 -19.56
CA SER A 400 11.77 4.29 -18.72
C SER A 400 10.40 4.65 -18.17
N LEU A 401 10.23 5.89 -17.72
CA LEU A 401 8.97 6.35 -17.14
C LEU A 401 7.86 6.51 -18.18
N ASN A 402 8.19 7.04 -19.36
CA ASN A 402 7.26 7.09 -20.48
C ASN A 402 6.88 5.69 -20.93
N THR A 403 7.84 4.76 -20.99
CA THR A 403 7.58 3.35 -21.31
C THR A 403 6.61 2.73 -20.31
N PHE A 404 6.87 2.89 -19.01
CA PHE A 404 5.98 2.40 -17.96
C PHE A 404 4.58 3.00 -18.11
N ASN A 405 4.46 4.32 -18.24
CA ASN A 405 3.17 5.01 -18.41
C ASN A 405 2.42 4.59 -19.68
N ILE A 406 3.12 4.30 -20.78
CA ILE A 406 2.52 3.82 -22.03
C ILE A 406 2.01 2.39 -21.83
N CYS A 407 2.81 1.52 -21.21
CA CYS A 407 2.41 0.16 -20.90
C CYS A 407 1.19 0.14 -19.96
N GLU A 408 1.22 0.91 -18.88
CA GLU A 408 0.10 1.04 -17.93
C GLU A 408 -1.19 1.44 -18.64
N LYS A 409 -1.14 2.47 -19.50
CA LYS A 409 -2.30 2.88 -20.32
C LYS A 409 -2.76 1.81 -21.29
N ARG A 410 -1.84 0.99 -21.82
CA ARG A 410 -2.18 -0.14 -22.70
C ARG A 410 -2.89 -1.24 -21.90
N SER A 411 -2.37 -1.60 -20.74
CA SER A 411 -2.98 -2.58 -19.83
C SER A 411 -4.39 -2.17 -19.39
N GLU A 412 -4.56 -0.90 -19.04
CA GLU A 412 -5.87 -0.33 -18.67
C GLU A 412 -6.88 -0.48 -19.81
N LYS A 413 -6.49 -0.14 -21.04
CA LYS A 413 -7.36 -0.26 -22.23
C LYS A 413 -7.75 -1.71 -22.54
N LEU A 414 -6.89 -2.67 -22.19
CA LEU A 414 -7.10 -4.09 -22.40
C LEU A 414 -7.80 -4.76 -21.20
N GLY A 415 -8.10 -4.02 -20.13
CA GLY A 415 -8.71 -4.57 -18.91
C GLY A 415 -7.80 -5.58 -18.20
N MET A 416 -6.49 -5.37 -18.25
CA MET A 416 -5.49 -6.23 -17.60
C MET A 416 -5.07 -5.66 -16.24
N CYS A 417 -4.59 -6.51 -15.34
CA CYS A 417 -4.04 -6.06 -14.07
C CYS A 417 -2.84 -5.13 -14.32
N HIS A 418 -2.85 -3.98 -13.66
CA HIS A 418 -1.80 -2.96 -13.75
C HIS A 418 -0.50 -3.44 -13.09
N SER A 419 0.66 -2.96 -13.57
CA SER A 419 2.07 -3.23 -13.17
C SER A 419 2.76 -4.49 -13.67
N ALA A 420 2.01 -5.56 -13.83
CA ALA A 420 2.48 -6.92 -14.01
C ALA A 420 2.93 -7.20 -15.46
N THR A 421 2.15 -6.68 -16.40
CA THR A 421 2.31 -6.86 -17.84
C THR A 421 3.44 -6.03 -18.44
N CYS A 422 4.02 -5.10 -17.67
CA CYS A 422 4.99 -4.13 -18.16
C CYS A 422 6.44 -4.58 -18.07
N LYS A 423 6.72 -5.76 -17.50
CA LYS A 423 8.10 -6.25 -17.35
C LYS A 423 8.85 -6.29 -18.68
N SER A 424 8.25 -6.86 -19.73
CA SER A 424 8.90 -6.95 -21.05
C SER A 424 9.21 -5.57 -21.65
N ASP A 425 8.29 -4.61 -21.55
CA ASP A 425 8.52 -3.24 -22.02
C ASP A 425 9.65 -2.56 -21.23
N MET A 426 9.71 -2.80 -19.92
CA MET A 426 10.71 -2.20 -19.05
C MET A 426 12.09 -2.82 -19.31
N ASP A 427 12.21 -4.13 -19.42
CA ASP A 427 13.45 -4.83 -19.76
C ASP A 427 14.02 -4.39 -21.13
N ALA A 428 13.17 -3.93 -22.05
CA ALA A 428 13.60 -3.42 -23.35
C ALA A 428 14.22 -2.01 -23.31
N VAL A 429 14.00 -1.23 -22.24
CA VAL A 429 14.41 0.18 -22.20
C VAL A 429 15.51 0.50 -21.20
N HIS A 430 15.79 -0.41 -20.26
CA HIS A 430 16.87 -0.26 -19.29
C HIS A 430 17.38 -1.62 -18.81
N GLU A 431 18.65 -1.68 -18.43
CA GLU A 431 19.17 -2.82 -17.66
C GLU A 431 18.77 -2.68 -16.19
N TRP A 432 17.88 -3.56 -15.71
CA TRP A 432 17.37 -3.54 -14.35
C TRP A 432 18.14 -4.48 -13.44
N VAL A 433 18.44 -4.01 -12.23
CA VAL A 433 18.81 -4.86 -11.10
C VAL A 433 17.51 -5.31 -10.44
N TYR A 434 17.33 -6.62 -10.32
CA TYR A 434 16.17 -7.23 -9.68
C TYR A 434 16.57 -7.92 -8.38
N ASP A 435 15.70 -7.87 -7.38
CA ASP A 435 15.75 -8.79 -6.25
C ASP A 435 15.43 -10.21 -6.71
N ARG A 436 16.28 -11.15 -6.33
CA ARG A 436 16.16 -12.58 -6.66
C ARG A 436 16.12 -13.45 -5.40
N THR A 437 15.90 -12.83 -4.24
CA THR A 437 15.83 -13.54 -2.96
C THR A 437 14.70 -14.56 -3.00
N GLU A 438 14.98 -15.79 -2.63
CA GLU A 438 13.97 -16.86 -2.53
C GLU A 438 13.44 -16.99 -1.09
N GLY A 439 12.33 -17.71 -0.92
CA GLY A 439 11.77 -17.98 0.40
C GLY A 439 11.18 -16.77 1.12
N VAL A 440 10.91 -15.66 0.43
CA VAL A 440 10.20 -14.49 0.99
C VAL A 440 8.68 -14.72 1.02
N PHE A 441 8.15 -15.33 -0.04
CA PHE A 441 6.74 -15.66 -0.19
C PHE A 441 6.55 -17.16 -0.33
N LEU A 442 5.88 -17.77 0.65
CA LEU A 442 5.80 -19.22 0.80
C LEU A 442 4.42 -19.73 0.38
N ALA A 443 4.40 -20.76 -0.46
CA ALA A 443 3.20 -21.53 -0.75
C ALA A 443 3.07 -22.76 0.15
N GLY A 444 4.13 -23.19 0.83
CA GLY A 444 4.12 -24.46 1.58
C GLY A 444 4.34 -25.68 0.71
N GLU A 445 4.54 -26.80 1.37
CA GLU A 445 4.87 -28.10 0.76
C GLU A 445 3.69 -29.07 0.95
N TYR A 446 3.60 -30.05 0.05
CA TYR A 446 2.62 -31.15 0.09
C TYR A 446 3.08 -32.29 0.99
#